data_AF-K0R3V7-F1
#
_entry.id   AF-K0R3V7-F1
#
_cell.length_a   1.000
_cell.length_b   1.000
_cell.length_c   1.000
_cell.angle_alpha   90.00
_cell.angle_beta   90.00
_cell.angle_gamma   90.00
#
_symmetry.space_group_name_H-M   'P 1'
#
loop_
_entity.id
_entity.type
_entity.pdbx_description
1 polymer ?
#
loop_
_entity_poly.entity_id
_entity_poly.type
_entity_poly.pdbx_seq_one_letter_code
_entity_poly.pdbx_strand_id
1 'polypeptide(L)'
;MCTLRSFPYLAKHCIEFAKQSSDAPFQAYFADYFEFGPEVYESFRQDPMAFFEQLDTMEPAEQSRSLKMIKSFIDLQEEAGGTIDFDGCVRIAFNRMMQDFRTSILDLCHSADEMEKSSGNPFWTGTKRKPRPVDWTEPTPLLWEYLYATANLYACVWKVEVIRDLEQFQSAVERLNLEQPVWSPGAKVDLSEGDNDDDGASEDDEKLKGELYKVDTSKLQPAQPQEFEKDEDDNFHVDFLTVSTNMRAYNYDIKASARHSVKVTAGRIIPALATTTAMVCGRKLFSFMRVSPAHCSNFSSALTTRIMNSVVGIEFCKLVLGLQSQGSDKFLNSNINLAAGSGNFTTFAPDPPVAIKTGLDSPHPTSFSSWDKIELSCKSKELSVDQLVQYLERSFGVSVDRIFLHGDQDDKAIYNAVDRQKLEWSIDFSEDGKVAVSDGVFTLWPQVRMAVQMLGRLPPTSGQRAIFKSQVEKVKKALDQTKESFMNRLSGPVSLAFREVYRPAEEGDKQTYFDTVFNGKDYVTLGVDCHTDREDEIILPCIKYTFTH
;
A
#
# COMPACT_ATOMS: atom_id res chain seq x y z
N MET A 1 -14.12 9.18 5.44
CA MET A 1 -13.13 9.16 6.55
C MET A 1 -13.59 9.93 7.80
N CYS A 2 -14.52 10.88 7.71
CA CYS A 2 -15.02 11.65 8.86
C CYS A 2 -15.74 10.83 9.96
N THR A 3 -16.31 9.67 9.63
CA THR A 3 -16.92 8.77 10.64
C THR A 3 -15.91 8.19 11.62
N LEU A 4 -14.70 7.86 11.17
CA LEU A 4 -13.65 7.39 12.08
C LEU A 4 -13.04 8.57 12.85
N ARG A 5 -12.76 9.69 12.15
CA ARG A 5 -12.09 10.87 12.71
C ARG A 5 -12.93 11.64 13.72
N SER A 6 -14.18 11.94 13.41
CA SER A 6 -14.98 12.92 14.16
C SER A 6 -16.33 12.39 14.65
N PHE A 7 -16.91 11.36 14.01
CA PHE A 7 -18.28 10.92 14.33
C PHE A 7 -18.42 9.39 14.45
N PRO A 8 -17.71 8.75 15.40
CA PRO A 8 -17.91 7.33 15.65
C PRO A 8 -19.30 7.07 16.24
N TYR A 9 -19.92 5.97 15.81
CA TYR A 9 -21.23 5.53 16.33
C TYR A 9 -21.28 4.03 16.65
N LEU A 10 -20.22 3.28 16.32
CA LEU A 10 -20.03 1.87 16.67
C LEU A 10 -18.72 1.70 17.42
N ALA A 11 -18.68 0.73 18.33
CA ALA A 11 -17.44 0.36 19.03
C ALA A 11 -16.30 0.02 18.06
N LYS A 12 -16.60 -0.61 16.92
CA LYS A 12 -15.60 -0.90 15.88
C LYS A 12 -14.90 0.38 15.39
N HIS A 13 -15.61 1.51 15.26
CA HIS A 13 -14.99 2.77 14.82
C HIS A 13 -14.00 3.29 15.85
N CYS A 14 -14.32 3.13 17.14
CA CYS A 14 -13.41 3.47 18.23
C CYS A 14 -12.18 2.55 18.26
N ILE A 15 -12.35 1.24 18.01
CA ILE A 15 -11.25 0.26 17.96
C ILE A 15 -10.31 0.56 16.78
N GLU A 16 -10.87 0.80 15.59
CA GLU A 16 -10.05 1.16 14.42
C GLU A 16 -9.29 2.45 14.70
N PHE A 17 -9.94 3.51 15.21
CA PHE A 17 -9.26 4.77 15.54
C PHE A 17 -8.16 4.61 16.60
N ALA A 18 -8.35 3.75 17.59
CA ALA A 18 -7.35 3.50 18.61
C ALA A 18 -6.10 2.79 18.06
N LYS A 19 -6.25 1.96 17.02
CA LYS A 19 -5.16 1.15 16.46
C LYS A 19 -4.47 1.80 15.24
N GLN A 20 -5.24 2.32 14.30
CA GLN A 20 -4.99 2.32 12.85
C GLN A 20 -3.53 2.52 12.39
N SER A 21 -3.04 1.63 11.51
CA SER A 21 -1.68 1.60 10.94
C SER A 21 -1.63 1.80 9.40
N SER A 22 -0.47 2.31 8.95
CA SER A 22 0.15 2.51 7.61
C SER A 22 -0.58 3.18 6.44
N ASP A 23 -1.85 2.91 6.15
CA ASP A 23 -2.43 3.27 4.84
C ASP A 23 -3.43 4.45 4.86
N ALA A 24 -3.46 5.20 5.96
CA ALA A 24 -4.36 6.36 6.11
C ALA A 24 -3.58 7.60 6.56
N PRO A 25 -3.81 8.78 5.95
CA PRO A 25 -3.04 10.01 6.18
C PRO A 25 -3.37 10.72 7.51
N PHE A 26 -3.97 10.05 8.50
CA PHE A 26 -4.54 10.69 9.69
C PHE A 26 -4.08 10.07 11.02
N GLN A 27 -4.28 10.87 12.07
CA GLN A 27 -3.82 10.60 13.43
C GLN A 27 -4.48 9.34 14.04
N ALA A 28 -3.67 8.37 14.45
CA ALA A 28 -4.11 7.12 15.07
C ALA A 28 -3.32 6.87 16.35
N TYR A 29 -4.02 6.59 17.46
CA TYR A 29 -3.38 6.63 18.79
C TYR A 29 -2.19 5.68 18.92
N PHE A 30 -2.37 4.38 18.66
CA PHE A 30 -1.27 3.43 18.85
C PHE A 30 -0.15 3.64 17.82
N ALA A 31 -0.50 3.70 16.53
CA ALA A 31 0.49 3.82 15.47
C ALA A 31 1.25 5.15 15.52
N ASP A 32 0.63 6.28 15.85
CA ASP A 32 1.38 7.54 15.94
C ASP A 32 2.22 7.62 17.21
N TYR A 33 1.66 7.26 18.36
CA TYR A 33 2.31 7.54 19.64
C TYR A 33 3.36 6.52 20.00
N PHE A 34 3.23 5.28 19.52
CA PHE A 34 4.10 4.18 19.93
C PHE A 34 4.84 3.51 18.76
N GLU A 35 4.37 3.60 17.51
CA GLU A 35 5.09 3.06 16.34
C GLU A 35 5.86 4.18 15.60
N PHE A 36 5.14 4.98 14.81
CA PHE A 36 5.68 6.00 13.92
C PHE A 36 6.45 7.09 14.66
N GLY A 37 5.90 7.64 15.76
CA GLY A 37 6.53 8.74 16.48
C GLY A 37 7.90 8.41 17.07
N PRO A 38 8.02 7.32 17.85
CA PRO A 38 9.33 6.86 18.31
C PRO A 38 10.27 6.48 17.17
N GLU A 39 9.76 5.97 16.03
CA GLU A 39 10.58 5.55 14.88
C GLU A 39 11.22 6.75 14.18
N VAL A 40 10.44 7.78 13.86
CA VAL A 40 10.98 9.00 13.22
C VAL A 40 11.87 9.78 14.18
N TYR A 41 11.51 9.83 15.47
CA TYR A 41 12.32 10.47 16.49
C TYR A 41 13.66 9.76 16.68
N GLU A 42 13.68 8.43 16.77
CA GLU A 42 14.92 7.67 16.95
C GLU A 42 15.79 7.73 15.69
N SER A 43 15.21 7.72 14.50
CA SER A 43 15.93 7.93 13.23
C SER A 43 16.62 9.30 13.18
N PHE A 44 15.89 10.36 13.53
CA PHE A 44 16.44 11.71 13.66
C PHE A 44 17.53 11.79 14.74
N ARG A 45 17.33 11.13 15.89
CA ARG A 45 18.29 11.13 17.00
C ARG A 45 19.61 10.46 16.62
N GLN A 46 19.55 9.36 15.87
CA GLN A 46 20.73 8.58 15.47
C GLN A 46 21.55 9.26 14.37
N ASP A 47 20.89 9.71 13.30
CA ASP A 47 21.54 10.43 12.20
C ASP A 47 20.64 11.54 11.64
N PRO A 48 20.75 12.77 12.17
CA PRO A 48 19.95 13.90 11.70
C PRO A 48 20.15 14.19 10.22
N MET A 49 21.37 14.00 9.69
CA MET A 49 21.68 14.39 8.32
C MET A 49 21.03 13.42 7.33
N ALA A 50 21.20 12.11 7.56
CA ALA A 50 20.56 11.08 6.76
C ALA A 50 19.02 11.18 6.82
N PHE A 51 18.47 11.52 7.99
CA PHE A 51 17.03 11.76 8.14
C PHE A 51 16.54 12.90 7.23
N PHE A 52 17.22 14.06 7.22
CA PHE A 52 16.79 15.17 6.36
C PHE A 52 16.95 14.88 4.86
N GLU A 53 17.98 14.14 4.45
CA GLU A 53 18.12 13.68 3.07
C GLU A 53 16.95 12.78 2.66
N GLN A 54 16.54 11.86 3.53
CA GLN A 54 15.38 11.01 3.29
C GLN A 54 14.07 11.82 3.28
N LEU A 55 13.91 12.76 4.21
CA LEU A 55 12.74 13.63 4.32
C LEU A 55 12.49 14.39 3.02
N ASP A 56 13.54 14.90 2.36
CA ASP A 56 13.42 15.65 1.10
C ASP A 56 12.95 14.80 -0.09
N THR A 57 12.96 13.47 0.05
CA THR A 57 12.43 12.53 -0.95
C THR A 57 10.98 12.11 -0.68
N MET A 58 10.44 12.40 0.50
CA MET A 58 9.06 12.05 0.90
C MET A 58 8.05 13.05 0.33
N GLU A 59 6.77 12.65 0.30
CA GLU A 59 5.67 13.55 -0.08
C GLU A 59 5.45 14.65 0.99
N PRO A 60 5.03 15.88 0.61
CA PRO A 60 4.94 17.01 1.55
C PRO A 60 4.11 16.75 2.82
N ALA A 61 3.01 16.00 2.71
CA ALA A 61 2.17 15.65 3.86
C ALA A 61 2.90 14.73 4.86
N GLU A 62 3.71 13.80 4.35
CA GLU A 62 4.52 12.89 5.17
C GLU A 62 5.70 13.64 5.82
N GLN A 63 6.29 14.60 5.10
CA GLN A 63 7.30 15.49 5.66
C GLN A 63 6.76 16.28 6.86
N SER A 64 5.62 16.95 6.69
CA SER A 64 4.99 17.75 7.75
C SER A 64 4.65 16.88 8.96
N ARG A 65 4.08 15.68 8.74
CA ARG A 65 3.78 14.73 9.81
C ARG A 65 5.02 14.32 10.60
N SER A 66 6.12 13.99 9.90
CA SER A 66 7.38 13.57 10.52
C SER A 66 8.00 14.68 11.37
N LEU A 67 8.08 15.91 10.83
CA LEU A 67 8.63 17.07 11.54
C LEU A 67 7.83 17.40 12.80
N LYS A 68 6.49 17.43 12.71
CA LYS A 68 5.59 17.67 13.85
C LYS A 68 5.76 16.61 14.93
N MET A 69 5.94 15.35 14.54
CA MET A 69 6.09 14.24 15.47
C MET A 69 7.42 14.31 16.22
N ILE A 70 8.54 14.56 15.52
CA ILE A 70 9.85 14.74 16.15
C ILE A 70 9.82 15.89 17.16
N LYS A 71 9.27 17.05 16.75
CA LYS A 71 9.12 18.19 17.66
C LYS A 71 8.34 17.83 18.91
N SER A 72 7.23 17.09 18.75
CA SER A 72 6.43 16.67 19.89
C SER A 72 7.22 15.81 20.87
N PHE A 73 8.04 14.86 20.42
CA PHE A 73 8.86 14.02 21.29
C PHE A 73 9.98 14.80 22.00
N ILE A 74 10.57 15.79 21.34
CA ILE A 74 11.55 16.69 21.96
C ILE A 74 10.88 17.52 23.05
N ASP A 75 9.70 18.08 22.78
CA ASP A 75 8.95 18.89 23.74
C ASP A 75 8.57 18.08 24.97
N LEU A 76 8.17 16.81 24.81
CA LEU A 76 7.91 15.92 25.94
C LEU A 76 9.15 15.74 26.82
N GLN A 77 10.35 15.64 26.24
CA GLN A 77 11.60 15.51 26.99
C GLN A 77 11.99 16.83 27.69
N GLU A 78 11.80 17.96 27.02
CA GLU A 78 12.06 19.29 27.60
C GLU A 78 11.13 19.61 28.76
N GLU A 79 9.82 19.34 28.60
CA GLU A 79 8.80 19.51 29.64
C GLU A 79 9.06 18.62 30.87
N ALA A 80 9.65 17.44 30.67
CA ALA A 80 10.10 16.55 31.74
C ALA A 80 11.38 17.03 32.45
N GLY A 81 12.00 18.14 32.03
CA GLY A 81 13.24 18.65 32.61
C GLY A 81 14.50 17.97 32.07
N GLY A 82 14.41 17.30 30.93
CA GLY A 82 15.53 16.77 30.15
C GLY A 82 15.70 15.26 30.20
N THR A 83 15.21 14.55 31.22
CA THR A 83 15.20 13.08 31.23
C THR A 83 13.80 12.61 31.60
N ILE A 84 13.26 11.69 30.80
CA ILE A 84 11.93 11.14 31.03
C ILE A 84 12.09 9.94 31.95
N ASP A 85 11.58 10.09 33.17
CA ASP A 85 11.37 9.02 34.13
C ASP A 85 9.90 8.57 34.13
N PHE A 86 9.52 7.71 35.07
CA PHE A 86 8.16 7.18 35.13
C PHE A 86 7.14 8.29 35.44
N ASP A 87 7.51 9.27 36.27
CA ASP A 87 6.68 10.44 36.56
C ASP A 87 6.44 11.30 35.31
N GLY A 88 7.48 11.47 34.49
CA GLY A 88 7.39 12.05 33.16
C GLY A 88 6.41 11.27 32.27
N CYS A 89 6.50 9.94 32.25
CA CYS A 89 5.56 9.09 31.50
C CYS A 89 4.11 9.27 31.97
N VAL A 90 3.87 9.41 33.28
CA VAL A 90 2.54 9.70 33.83
C VAL A 90 2.03 11.08 33.38
N ARG A 91 2.88 12.12 33.41
CA ARG A 91 2.51 13.46 32.92
C ARG A 91 2.20 13.46 31.42
N ILE A 92 3.01 12.78 30.62
CA ILE A 92 2.78 12.60 29.17
C ILE A 92 1.43 11.94 28.92
N ALA A 93 1.15 10.82 29.61
CA ALA A 93 -0.11 10.09 29.49
C ALA A 93 -1.32 10.96 29.90
N PHE A 94 -1.19 11.75 30.97
CA PHE A 94 -2.23 12.65 31.44
C PHE A 94 -2.51 13.79 30.46
N ASN A 95 -1.45 14.46 29.97
CA ASN A 95 -1.58 15.54 28.99
C ASN A 95 -2.22 15.02 27.70
N ARG A 96 -1.84 13.82 27.26
CA ARG A 96 -2.44 13.15 26.10
C ARG A 96 -3.92 12.86 26.33
N MET A 97 -4.28 12.32 27.49
CA MET A 97 -5.68 12.08 27.85
C MET A 97 -6.53 13.36 27.78
N MET A 98 -6.01 14.46 28.34
CA MET A 98 -6.69 15.75 28.32
C MET A 98 -6.82 16.31 26.90
N GLN A 99 -5.77 16.18 26.08
CA GLN A 99 -5.81 16.64 24.71
C GLN A 99 -6.81 15.85 23.86
N ASP A 100 -6.76 14.52 23.93
CA ASP A 100 -7.48 13.63 23.01
C ASP A 100 -8.95 13.43 23.37
N PHE A 101 -9.29 13.40 24.66
CA PHE A 101 -10.65 13.08 25.13
C PHE A 101 -11.37 14.26 25.78
N ARG A 102 -10.71 15.41 25.94
CA ARG A 102 -11.31 16.64 26.48
C ARG A 102 -11.15 17.83 25.52
N THR A 103 -9.93 18.31 25.29
CA THR A 103 -9.68 19.51 24.47
C THR A 103 -10.21 19.36 23.06
N SER A 104 -9.84 18.26 22.37
CA SER A 104 -10.31 17.97 21.01
C SER A 104 -11.84 17.88 20.92
N ILE A 105 -12.49 17.33 21.95
CA ILE A 105 -13.94 17.17 22.04
C ILE A 105 -14.63 18.50 22.26
N LEU A 106 -14.04 19.37 23.09
CA LEU A 106 -14.53 20.73 23.31
C LEU A 106 -14.36 21.59 22.06
N ASP A 107 -13.25 21.47 21.34
CA ASP A 107 -13.01 22.17 20.06
C ASP A 107 -13.99 21.71 18.97
N LEU A 108 -14.27 20.41 18.92
CA LEU A 108 -15.28 19.83 18.03
C LEU A 108 -16.68 20.35 18.36
N CYS A 109 -17.05 20.36 19.66
CA CYS A 109 -18.32 20.91 20.11
C CYS A 109 -18.46 22.40 19.79
N HIS A 110 -17.40 23.19 20.02
CA HIS A 110 -17.40 24.62 19.73
C HIS A 110 -17.59 24.89 18.24
N SER A 111 -16.85 24.18 17.38
CA SER A 111 -16.97 24.29 15.92
C SER A 111 -18.35 23.89 15.42
N ALA A 112 -18.94 22.83 15.99
CA ALA A 112 -20.29 22.38 15.65
C ALA A 112 -21.36 23.39 16.09
N ASP A 113 -21.25 23.94 17.30
CA ASP A 113 -22.17 24.95 17.82
C ASP A 113 -22.09 26.26 17.00
N GLU A 114 -20.91 26.63 16.45
CA GLU A 114 -20.79 27.73 15.46
C GLU A 114 -21.51 27.41 14.13
N MET A 115 -21.41 26.17 13.65
CA MET A 115 -22.09 25.73 12.43
C MET A 115 -23.62 25.69 12.61
N GLU A 116 -24.13 25.26 13.76
CA GLU A 116 -25.56 25.31 14.07
C GLU A 116 -26.09 26.76 14.09
N LYS A 117 -25.33 27.68 14.72
CA LYS A 117 -25.69 29.12 14.78
C LYS A 117 -25.75 29.77 13.40
N SER A 118 -24.89 29.36 12.47
CA SER A 118 -24.83 29.91 11.11
C SER A 118 -25.85 29.29 10.15
N SER A 119 -26.09 27.97 10.24
CA SER A 119 -26.99 27.25 9.36
C SER A 119 -28.46 27.24 9.82
N GLY A 120 -28.71 27.46 11.11
CA GLY A 120 -30.04 27.45 11.73
C GLY A 120 -30.64 26.04 11.88
N ASN A 121 -29.92 24.99 11.49
CA ASN A 121 -30.35 23.60 11.60
C ASN A 121 -29.53 22.86 12.69
N PRO A 122 -30.14 21.90 13.42
CA PRO A 122 -29.38 21.04 14.34
C PRO A 122 -28.32 20.23 13.60
N PHE A 123 -27.07 20.31 14.04
CA PHE A 123 -25.92 19.60 13.50
C PHE A 123 -25.88 18.16 14.03
N TRP A 124 -26.17 17.97 15.31
CA TRP A 124 -26.16 16.67 15.97
C TRP A 124 -27.47 15.90 15.72
N THR A 125 -27.52 15.14 14.62
CA THR A 125 -28.69 14.32 14.25
C THR A 125 -28.28 12.92 13.76
N GLY A 126 -29.20 11.95 13.93
CA GLY A 126 -29.03 10.58 13.45
C GLY A 126 -27.81 9.86 14.05
N THR A 127 -26.81 9.59 13.21
CA THR A 127 -25.54 8.95 13.61
C THR A 127 -24.51 9.91 14.18
N LYS A 128 -24.70 11.24 14.04
CA LYS A 128 -23.83 12.27 14.63
C LYS A 128 -24.30 12.58 16.05
N ARG A 129 -23.66 11.95 17.04
CA ARG A 129 -23.97 12.13 18.47
C ARG A 129 -23.10 13.24 19.05
N LYS A 130 -23.70 14.14 19.83
CA LYS A 130 -22.94 15.19 20.54
C LYS A 130 -22.02 14.53 21.57
N PRO A 131 -20.70 14.70 21.48
CA PRO A 131 -19.78 14.06 22.41
C PRO A 131 -19.76 14.79 23.76
N ARG A 132 -19.40 14.08 24.82
CA ARG A 132 -19.13 14.61 26.16
C ARG A 132 -17.62 14.57 26.44
N PRO A 133 -16.99 15.65 26.91
CA PRO A 133 -15.58 15.63 27.29
C PRO A 133 -15.37 14.83 28.58
N VAL A 134 -14.16 14.29 28.77
CA VAL A 134 -13.76 13.71 30.07
C VAL A 134 -13.49 14.80 31.10
N ASP A 135 -13.63 14.47 32.38
CA ASP A 135 -13.41 15.38 33.50
C ASP A 135 -12.51 14.72 34.55
N TRP A 136 -11.37 15.33 34.84
CA TRP A 136 -10.40 14.85 35.83
C TRP A 136 -10.71 15.34 37.25
N THR A 137 -11.62 16.30 37.43
CA THR A 137 -11.99 16.79 38.77
C THR A 137 -12.70 15.71 39.60
N GLU A 138 -13.41 14.79 38.93
CA GLU A 138 -14.02 13.60 39.52
C GLU A 138 -13.61 12.35 38.70
N PRO A 139 -12.39 11.84 38.90
CA PRO A 139 -11.80 10.85 38.01
C PRO A 139 -12.50 9.49 38.14
N THR A 140 -13.15 9.06 37.07
CA THR A 140 -13.77 7.72 37.02
C THR A 140 -12.72 6.61 36.94
N PRO A 141 -13.05 5.35 37.27
CA PRO A 141 -12.12 4.22 37.15
C PRO A 141 -11.50 4.09 35.75
N LEU A 142 -12.25 4.43 34.69
CA LEU A 142 -11.76 4.40 33.32
C LEU A 142 -10.60 5.38 33.06
N LEU A 143 -10.61 6.55 33.70
CA LEU A 143 -9.53 7.55 33.56
C LEU A 143 -8.25 7.05 34.25
N TRP A 144 -8.39 6.38 35.40
CA TRP A 144 -7.28 5.73 36.09
C TRP A 144 -6.69 4.57 35.28
N GLU A 145 -7.53 3.71 34.70
CA GLU A 145 -7.09 2.62 33.83
C GLU A 145 -6.37 3.14 32.58
N TYR A 146 -6.87 4.22 31.97
CA TYR A 146 -6.20 4.87 30.85
C TYR A 146 -4.81 5.37 31.23
N LEU A 147 -4.70 6.10 32.35
CA LEU A 147 -3.44 6.65 32.83
C LEU A 147 -2.43 5.53 33.14
N TYR A 148 -2.88 4.45 33.77
CA TYR A 148 -2.05 3.29 34.10
C TYR A 148 -1.50 2.58 32.85
N ALA A 149 -2.35 2.23 31.89
CA ALA A 149 -1.90 1.52 30.69
C ALA A 149 -1.01 2.42 29.80
N THR A 150 -1.39 3.68 29.63
CA THR A 150 -0.68 4.62 28.76
C THR A 150 0.68 5.03 29.35
N ALA A 151 0.78 5.28 30.66
CA ALA A 151 2.05 5.63 31.29
C ALA A 151 3.05 4.46 31.25
N ASN A 152 2.60 3.23 31.51
CA ASN A 152 3.45 2.05 31.39
C ASN A 152 3.90 1.79 29.94
N LEU A 153 3.04 2.04 28.96
CA LEU A 153 3.42 1.91 27.55
C LEU A 153 4.44 2.99 27.12
N TYR A 154 4.29 4.23 27.59
CA TYR A 154 5.32 5.26 27.40
C TYR A 154 6.63 4.91 28.13
N ALA A 155 6.57 4.25 29.29
CA ALA A 155 7.77 3.76 29.96
C ALA A 155 8.51 2.71 29.09
N CYS A 156 7.78 1.83 28.39
CA CYS A 156 8.39 0.93 27.39
C CYS A 156 9.06 1.71 26.24
N VAL A 157 8.43 2.78 25.73
CA VAL A 157 9.01 3.64 24.69
C VAL A 157 10.30 4.30 25.16
N TRP A 158 10.29 4.92 26.33
CA TRP A 158 11.45 5.66 26.86
C TRP A 158 12.48 4.77 27.57
N LYS A 159 12.28 3.45 27.55
CA LYS A 159 13.12 2.44 28.23
C LYS A 159 13.26 2.68 29.73
N VAL A 160 12.15 3.11 30.35
CA VAL A 160 12.01 3.31 31.79
C VAL A 160 11.37 2.08 32.42
N GLU A 161 11.69 1.79 33.67
CA GLU A 161 11.08 0.69 34.42
C GLU A 161 9.57 0.92 34.60
N VAL A 162 8.78 -0.10 34.24
CA VAL A 162 7.31 -0.09 34.37
C VAL A 162 6.88 -0.31 35.82
N ILE A 163 5.82 0.37 36.25
CA ILE A 163 5.21 0.17 37.57
C ILE A 163 3.93 -0.64 37.38
N ARG A 164 3.98 -1.93 37.71
CA ARG A 164 2.85 -2.86 37.65
C ARG A 164 2.01 -2.89 38.93
N ASP A 165 2.60 -2.49 40.05
CA ASP A 165 1.92 -2.45 41.33
C ASP A 165 0.97 -1.24 41.37
N LEU A 166 -0.32 -1.51 41.57
CA LEU A 166 -1.36 -0.48 41.52
C LEU A 166 -1.24 0.52 42.67
N GLU A 167 -0.77 0.11 43.85
CA GLU A 167 -0.63 1.00 45.00
C GLU A 167 0.55 1.97 44.80
N GLN A 168 1.67 1.45 44.26
CA GLN A 168 2.82 2.27 43.87
C GLN A 168 2.45 3.27 42.77
N PHE A 169 1.69 2.83 41.76
CA PHE A 169 1.22 3.69 40.69
C PHE A 169 0.31 4.81 41.23
N GLN A 170 -0.68 4.48 42.06
CA GLN A 170 -1.57 5.48 42.68
C GLN A 170 -0.78 6.51 43.49
N SER A 171 0.17 6.04 44.31
CA SER A 171 1.04 6.91 45.10
C SER A 171 1.88 7.85 44.23
N ALA A 172 2.34 7.39 43.06
CA ALA A 172 3.07 8.20 42.10
C ALA A 172 2.16 9.29 41.49
N VAL A 173 0.95 8.94 41.06
CA VAL A 173 0.00 9.90 40.48
C VAL A 173 -0.43 10.96 41.48
N GLU A 174 -0.76 10.58 42.71
CA GLU A 174 -1.16 11.52 43.77
C GLU A 174 -0.06 12.52 44.10
N ARG A 175 1.20 12.07 44.11
CA ARG A 175 2.37 12.91 44.35
C ARG A 175 2.57 13.95 43.25
N LEU A 176 2.16 13.67 42.01
CA LEU A 176 2.36 14.58 40.88
C LEU A 176 1.38 15.76 40.86
N ASN A 177 0.30 15.70 41.65
CA ASN A 177 -0.75 16.70 41.76
C ASN A 177 -1.21 17.21 40.38
N LEU A 178 -1.69 16.29 39.55
CA LEU A 178 -2.09 16.57 38.17
C LEU A 178 -3.32 17.49 38.14
N GLU A 179 -3.17 18.64 37.48
CA GLU A 179 -4.23 19.63 37.33
C GLU A 179 -4.81 19.63 35.92
N GLN A 180 -6.13 19.67 35.83
CA GLN A 180 -6.81 19.73 34.55
C GLN A 180 -6.58 21.09 33.88
N PRO A 181 -6.14 21.13 32.60
CA PRO A 181 -5.94 22.38 31.89
C PRO A 181 -7.27 23.13 31.68
N VAL A 182 -7.20 24.46 31.75
CA VAL A 182 -8.34 25.33 31.41
C VAL A 182 -8.51 25.34 29.90
N TRP A 183 -9.71 25.03 29.42
CA TRP A 183 -10.00 25.02 27.98
C TRP A 183 -10.18 26.43 27.42
N SER A 184 -9.62 26.66 26.23
CA SER A 184 -9.84 27.83 25.39
C SER A 184 -10.02 27.38 23.93
N PRO A 185 -10.89 28.02 23.13
CA PRO A 185 -11.15 27.58 21.76
C PRO A 185 -9.86 27.52 20.91
N GLY A 186 -9.55 26.34 20.38
CA GLY A 186 -8.42 26.11 19.48
C GLY A 186 -8.72 26.46 18.01
N ALA A 187 -7.92 25.90 17.10
CA ALA A 187 -8.13 26.01 15.66
C ALA A 187 -9.48 25.39 15.24
N LYS A 188 -10.13 25.94 14.20
CA LYS A 188 -11.42 25.43 13.72
C LYS A 188 -11.27 23.99 13.23
N VAL A 189 -12.05 23.10 13.81
CA VAL A 189 -12.10 21.70 13.38
C VAL A 189 -12.84 21.64 12.05
N ASP A 190 -12.24 21.01 11.04
CA ASP A 190 -12.93 20.77 9.77
C ASP A 190 -14.03 19.71 9.97
N LEU A 191 -15.26 20.16 9.78
CA LEU A 191 -16.51 19.40 9.92
C LEU A 191 -17.05 18.89 8.58
N SER A 192 -16.40 19.21 7.46
CA SER A 192 -16.82 18.79 6.12
C SER A 192 -16.58 17.28 5.91
N GLU A 193 -17.40 16.65 5.06
CA GLU A 193 -17.30 15.22 4.73
C GLU A 193 -16.37 14.93 3.54
N GLY A 194 -15.81 15.97 2.92
CA GLY A 194 -14.82 15.86 1.86
C GLY A 194 -13.41 15.83 2.44
N ASP A 195 -12.53 15.02 1.84
CA ASP A 195 -11.10 15.16 2.03
C ASP A 195 -10.69 16.52 1.45
N ASN A 196 -10.42 17.49 2.32
CA ASN A 196 -9.47 18.52 1.93
C ASN A 196 -8.10 17.87 2.05
N ASP A 197 -7.48 17.62 0.91
CA ASP A 197 -6.05 17.41 0.81
C ASP A 197 -5.37 18.55 1.59
N ASP A 198 -4.60 18.21 2.62
CA ASP A 198 -3.77 19.17 3.34
C ASP A 198 -2.76 19.72 2.32
N ASP A 199 -3.04 20.94 1.85
CA ASP A 199 -2.34 21.62 0.77
C ASP A 199 -0.87 21.91 1.15
N GLY A 200 0.05 21.03 0.72
CA GLY A 200 1.48 21.32 0.55
C GLY A 200 2.30 21.60 1.82
N ALA A 201 3.62 21.70 1.63
CA ALA A 201 4.54 22.13 2.68
C ALA A 201 4.20 23.57 3.09
N SER A 202 3.74 23.77 4.33
CA SER A 202 3.41 25.10 4.85
C SER A 202 4.68 25.90 5.14
N GLU A 203 4.62 27.24 5.13
CA GLU A 203 5.71 28.11 5.62
C GLU A 203 6.14 27.73 7.05
N ASP A 204 5.22 27.14 7.83
CA ASP A 204 5.48 26.63 9.17
C ASP A 204 6.37 25.37 9.18
N ASP A 205 6.33 24.54 8.14
CA ASP A 205 7.11 23.30 8.07
C ASP A 205 8.60 23.58 7.79
N GLU A 206 8.91 24.54 6.92
CA GLU A 206 10.29 25.00 6.67
C GLU A 206 10.90 25.63 7.92
N LYS A 207 10.10 26.39 8.68
CA LYS A 207 10.52 26.93 9.98
C LYS A 207 10.82 25.82 10.98
N LEU A 208 9.93 24.82 11.06
CA LEU A 208 10.09 23.67 11.96
C LEU A 208 11.33 22.84 11.61
N LYS A 209 11.56 22.59 10.32
CA LYS A 209 12.79 21.96 9.80
C LYS A 209 14.03 22.75 10.24
N GLY A 210 14.00 24.07 10.10
CA GLY A 210 15.08 24.97 10.54
C GLY A 210 15.33 25.00 12.05
N GLU A 211 14.30 24.77 12.88
CA GLU A 211 14.43 24.60 14.33
C GLU A 211 15.07 23.25 14.67
N LEU A 212 14.62 22.17 14.03
CA LEU A 212 15.16 20.82 14.24
C LEU A 212 16.62 20.69 13.81
N TYR A 213 17.07 21.42 12.77
CA TYR A 213 18.50 21.49 12.40
C TYR A 213 19.41 22.00 13.52
N LYS A 214 18.88 22.75 14.49
CA LYS A 214 19.66 23.34 15.59
C LYS A 214 19.67 22.46 16.85
N VAL A 215 18.87 21.39 16.87
CA VAL A 215 18.73 20.52 18.04
C VAL A 215 20.00 19.69 18.22
N ASP A 216 20.50 19.67 19.45
CA ASP A 216 21.64 18.84 19.84
C ASP A 216 21.15 17.42 20.19
N THR A 217 21.23 16.50 19.22
CA THR A 217 20.72 15.13 19.38
C THR A 217 21.48 14.30 20.40
N SER A 218 22.66 14.73 20.85
CA SER A 218 23.44 14.03 21.88
C SER A 218 22.80 14.06 23.27
N LYS A 219 21.90 15.03 23.51
CA LYS A 219 21.16 15.20 24.78
C LYS A 219 19.80 14.49 24.78
N LEU A 220 19.39 13.97 23.64
CA LEU A 220 18.10 13.32 23.46
C LEU A 220 18.15 11.88 24.01
N GLN A 221 17.11 11.50 24.75
CA GLN A 221 16.98 10.16 25.32
C GLN A 221 16.57 9.17 24.23
N PRO A 222 17.12 7.94 24.18
CA PRO A 222 16.68 6.95 23.21
C PRO A 222 15.21 6.57 23.39
N ALA A 223 14.47 6.48 22.28
CA ALA A 223 13.11 5.96 22.26
C ALA A 223 13.07 4.60 21.54
N GLN A 224 12.14 3.75 21.92
CA GLN A 224 11.90 2.44 21.31
C GLN A 224 10.50 2.40 20.69
N PRO A 225 10.40 2.28 19.36
CA PRO A 225 9.15 1.97 18.68
C PRO A 225 8.57 0.64 19.20
N GLN A 226 7.27 0.60 19.42
CA GLN A 226 6.52 -0.56 19.90
C GLN A 226 5.69 -1.13 18.76
N GLU A 227 6.09 -2.27 18.21
CA GLU A 227 5.29 -2.98 17.22
C GLU A 227 4.10 -3.66 17.90
N PHE A 228 2.88 -3.46 17.38
CA PHE A 228 1.69 -4.04 17.97
C PHE A 228 1.70 -5.58 18.02
N GLU A 229 2.09 -6.13 19.18
CA GLU A 229 1.89 -7.55 19.52
C GLU A 229 0.60 -7.77 20.33
N LYS A 230 -0.30 -8.59 19.80
CA LYS A 230 -1.61 -8.90 20.37
C LYS A 230 -1.59 -10.12 21.29
N ASP A 231 -0.61 -11.03 21.13
CA ASP A 231 -0.56 -12.33 21.79
C ASP A 231 0.25 -12.32 23.09
N GLU A 232 0.98 -11.24 23.36
CA GLU A 232 1.65 -10.97 24.63
C GLU A 232 0.78 -10.08 25.52
N ASP A 233 0.25 -10.64 26.61
CA ASP A 233 -0.69 -9.92 27.47
C ASP A 233 -0.01 -8.93 28.43
N ASP A 234 1.31 -9.05 28.65
CA ASP A 234 2.07 -8.25 29.63
C ASP A 234 2.69 -6.97 29.07
N ASN A 235 2.57 -6.71 27.76
CA ASN A 235 3.19 -5.57 27.06
C ASN A 235 2.34 -4.28 27.06
N PHE A 236 1.17 -4.29 27.69
CA PHE A 236 0.21 -3.18 27.74
C PHE A 236 -0.40 -2.75 26.39
N HIS A 237 -0.12 -3.41 25.27
CA HIS A 237 -0.62 -3.01 23.94
C HIS A 237 -2.15 -3.15 23.86
N VAL A 238 -2.67 -4.34 24.16
CA VAL A 238 -4.11 -4.61 24.15
C VAL A 238 -4.82 -3.82 25.23
N ASP A 239 -4.16 -3.58 26.38
CA ASP A 239 -4.71 -2.81 27.48
C ASP A 239 -4.89 -1.34 27.07
N PHE A 240 -3.85 -0.72 26.50
CA PHE A 240 -3.92 0.62 25.92
C PHE A 240 -5.03 0.72 24.86
N LEU A 241 -5.07 -0.20 23.90
CA LEU A 241 -6.12 -0.19 22.87
C LEU A 241 -7.52 -0.29 23.48
N THR A 242 -7.69 -1.11 24.52
CA THR A 242 -8.98 -1.30 25.18
C THR A 242 -9.42 -0.04 25.91
N VAL A 243 -8.55 0.56 26.71
CA VAL A 243 -8.88 1.79 27.47
C VAL A 243 -9.06 2.98 26.54
N SER A 244 -8.23 3.15 25.50
CA SER A 244 -8.36 4.21 24.49
C SER A 244 -9.66 4.08 23.69
N THR A 245 -10.03 2.85 23.31
CA THR A 245 -11.33 2.55 22.69
C THR A 245 -12.48 2.95 23.61
N ASN A 246 -12.39 2.59 24.89
CA ASN A 246 -13.45 2.83 25.86
C ASN A 246 -13.55 4.31 26.27
N MET A 247 -12.44 5.06 26.31
CA MET A 247 -12.43 6.52 26.49
C MET A 247 -13.14 7.23 25.35
N ARG A 248 -12.81 6.87 24.11
CA ARG A 248 -13.52 7.40 22.94
C ARG A 248 -15.00 6.97 22.92
N ALA A 249 -15.29 5.73 23.29
CA ALA A 249 -16.67 5.27 23.41
C ALA A 249 -17.44 6.05 24.48
N TYR A 250 -16.79 6.38 25.62
CA TYR A 250 -17.35 7.23 26.65
C TYR A 250 -17.70 8.62 26.09
N ASN A 251 -16.83 9.24 25.29
CA ASN A 251 -17.11 10.55 24.70
C ASN A 251 -18.40 10.54 23.85
N TYR A 252 -18.63 9.51 23.04
CA TYR A 252 -19.77 9.46 22.10
C TYR A 252 -20.97 8.64 22.61
N ASP A 253 -20.99 8.31 23.90
CA ASP A 253 -22.02 7.47 24.54
C ASP A 253 -22.24 6.12 23.81
N ILE A 254 -21.13 5.47 23.48
CA ILE A 254 -21.07 4.14 22.87
C ILE A 254 -20.79 3.13 23.99
N LYS A 255 -21.39 1.93 23.88
CA LYS A 255 -21.15 0.85 24.83
C LYS A 255 -19.66 0.44 24.82
N ALA A 256 -19.07 0.39 26.01
CA ALA A 256 -17.70 -0.06 26.21
C ALA A 256 -17.50 -1.50 25.71
N SER A 257 -16.32 -1.76 25.16
CA SER A 257 -15.88 -3.07 24.66
C SER A 257 -14.94 -3.73 25.67
N ALA A 258 -15.13 -5.03 25.87
CA ALA A 258 -14.25 -5.82 26.71
C ALA A 258 -12.90 -6.09 26.01
N ARG A 259 -11.84 -6.26 26.80
CA ARG A 259 -10.46 -6.52 26.33
C ARG A 259 -10.37 -7.58 25.22
N HIS A 260 -11.03 -8.72 25.40
CA HIS A 260 -11.02 -9.81 24.39
C HIS A 260 -11.65 -9.39 23.06
N SER A 261 -12.72 -8.59 23.08
CA SER A 261 -13.39 -8.12 21.87
C SER A 261 -12.52 -7.12 21.11
N VAL A 262 -11.81 -6.27 21.84
CA VAL A 262 -10.83 -5.33 21.28
C VAL A 262 -9.65 -6.11 20.70
N LYS A 263 -9.06 -7.07 21.42
CA LYS A 263 -7.98 -7.95 20.95
C LYS A 263 -8.33 -8.65 19.63
N VAL A 264 -9.52 -9.25 19.53
CA VAL A 264 -9.98 -9.93 18.32
C VAL A 264 -10.14 -8.96 17.14
N THR A 265 -10.76 -7.80 17.38
CA THR A 265 -11.06 -6.83 16.33
C THR A 265 -9.79 -6.11 15.86
N ALA A 266 -9.02 -5.53 16.79
CA ALA A 266 -7.78 -4.83 16.52
C ALA A 266 -6.71 -5.77 15.94
N GLY A 267 -6.58 -6.98 16.50
CA GLY A 267 -5.64 -7.99 16.02
C GLY A 267 -6.03 -8.65 14.70
N ARG A 268 -7.19 -8.30 14.11
CA ARG A 268 -7.76 -8.97 12.93
C ARG A 268 -7.73 -10.50 13.07
N ILE A 269 -8.04 -11.00 14.27
CA ILE A 269 -7.93 -12.42 14.60
C ILE A 269 -8.97 -13.20 13.81
N ILE A 270 -8.51 -14.14 12.98
CA ILE A 270 -9.40 -15.08 12.28
C ILE A 270 -9.75 -16.20 13.25
N PRO A 271 -11.03 -16.34 13.67
CA PRO A 271 -11.41 -17.43 14.56
C PRO A 271 -11.22 -18.77 13.86
N ALA A 272 -10.46 -19.66 14.49
CA ALA A 272 -10.19 -21.00 13.99
C ALA A 272 -10.46 -22.04 15.07
N LEU A 273 -11.10 -23.15 14.68
CA LEU A 273 -11.34 -24.30 15.53
C LEU A 273 -10.86 -25.56 14.81
N ALA A 274 -10.21 -26.46 15.55
CA ALA A 274 -9.69 -27.71 15.01
C ALA A 274 -10.78 -28.57 14.34
N THR A 275 -12.03 -28.46 14.78
CA THR A 275 -13.19 -29.18 14.22
C THR A 275 -13.47 -28.78 12.77
N THR A 276 -13.50 -27.48 12.45
CA THR A 276 -13.68 -26.98 11.09
C THR A 276 -12.49 -27.40 10.21
N THR A 277 -11.27 -27.28 10.72
CA THR A 277 -10.06 -27.71 10.00
C THR A 277 -10.09 -29.20 9.67
N ALA A 278 -10.42 -30.07 10.64
CA ALA A 278 -10.52 -31.51 10.44
C ALA A 278 -11.59 -31.86 9.40
N MET A 279 -12.75 -31.19 9.45
CA MET A 279 -13.83 -31.40 8.48
C MET A 279 -13.42 -31.02 7.06
N VAL A 280 -12.78 -29.86 6.88
CA VAL A 280 -12.28 -29.40 5.58
C VAL A 280 -11.23 -30.36 5.02
N CYS A 281 -10.26 -30.78 5.85
CA CYS A 281 -9.25 -31.77 5.47
C CYS A 281 -9.87 -33.10 5.03
N GLY A 282 -10.80 -33.65 5.83
CA GLY A 282 -11.51 -34.89 5.50
C GLY A 282 -12.29 -34.80 4.21
N ARG A 283 -12.95 -33.66 3.95
CA ARG A 283 -13.72 -33.43 2.72
C ARG A 283 -12.84 -33.41 1.48
N LYS A 284 -11.66 -32.77 1.55
CA LYS A 284 -10.69 -32.77 0.46
C LYS A 284 -10.15 -34.16 0.17
N LEU A 285 -9.81 -34.92 1.21
CA LEU A 285 -9.37 -36.31 1.06
C LEU A 285 -10.45 -37.16 0.40
N PHE A 286 -11.71 -37.02 0.81
CA PHE A 286 -12.83 -37.72 0.18
C PHE A 286 -13.00 -37.36 -1.31
N SER A 287 -12.91 -36.07 -1.64
CA SER A 287 -12.93 -35.60 -3.03
C SER A 287 -11.81 -36.25 -3.85
N PHE A 288 -10.58 -36.30 -3.32
CA PHE A 288 -9.47 -36.99 -3.96
C PHE A 288 -9.73 -38.48 -4.18
N MET A 289 -10.18 -39.20 -3.14
CA MET A 289 -10.48 -40.65 -3.25
C MET A 289 -11.55 -40.94 -4.30
N ARG A 290 -12.55 -40.06 -4.44
CA ARG A 290 -13.60 -40.20 -5.47
C ARG A 290 -13.06 -40.10 -6.88
N VAL A 291 -12.14 -39.16 -7.15
CA VAL A 291 -11.59 -38.94 -8.50
C VAL A 291 -10.45 -39.93 -8.83
N SER A 292 -9.78 -40.49 -7.81
CA SER A 292 -8.68 -41.43 -8.00
C SER A 292 -8.75 -42.69 -7.11
N PRO A 293 -9.77 -43.57 -7.27
CA PRO A 293 -9.90 -44.78 -6.46
C PRO A 293 -8.73 -45.76 -6.64
N ALA A 294 -8.20 -45.87 -7.87
CA ALA A 294 -7.15 -46.84 -8.22
C ALA A 294 -5.77 -46.48 -7.64
N HIS A 295 -5.50 -45.19 -7.39
CA HIS A 295 -4.25 -44.79 -6.71
C HIS A 295 -4.35 -44.97 -5.19
N CYS A 296 -5.57 -45.24 -4.67
CA CYS A 296 -5.77 -45.46 -3.25
C CYS A 296 -5.18 -46.77 -2.71
N SER A 297 -5.04 -47.77 -3.57
CA SER A 297 -4.42 -49.06 -3.21
C SER A 297 -2.89 -49.01 -3.12
N ASN A 298 -2.24 -47.97 -3.66
CA ASN A 298 -0.77 -47.83 -3.68
C ASN A 298 -0.23 -46.85 -2.61
N PHE A 299 -1.03 -46.47 -1.62
CA PHE A 299 -0.69 -45.47 -0.60
C PHE A 299 0.36 -45.86 0.45
N SER A 300 1.16 -46.90 0.19
CA SER A 300 2.13 -47.44 1.14
C SER A 300 3.42 -46.61 1.29
N SER A 301 3.65 -45.58 0.47
CA SER A 301 4.92 -44.84 0.50
C SER A 301 4.86 -43.59 1.40
N ALA A 302 5.88 -43.41 2.25
CA ALA A 302 5.99 -42.30 3.20
C ALA A 302 5.97 -40.91 2.54
N LEU A 303 6.35 -40.81 1.26
CA LEU A 303 6.31 -39.58 0.47
C LEU A 303 4.86 -39.18 0.14
N THR A 304 4.00 -40.17 -0.15
CA THR A 304 2.57 -39.95 -0.41
C THR A 304 1.83 -39.52 0.85
N THR A 305 2.19 -40.09 2.01
CA THR A 305 1.66 -39.67 3.31
C THR A 305 2.02 -38.22 3.64
N ARG A 306 3.25 -37.78 3.35
CA ARG A 306 3.69 -36.40 3.63
C ARG A 306 3.00 -35.36 2.73
N ILE A 307 2.83 -35.64 1.44
CA ILE A 307 2.16 -34.71 0.50
C ILE A 307 0.67 -34.57 0.83
N MET A 308 0.03 -35.67 1.24
CA MET A 308 -1.40 -35.69 1.59
C MET A 308 -1.74 -35.08 2.96
N ASN A 309 -0.75 -34.90 3.83
CA ASN A 309 -0.97 -34.21 5.11
C ASN A 309 -1.26 -32.70 4.94
N SER A 310 -1.15 -32.18 3.71
CA SER A 310 -1.52 -30.80 3.41
C SER A 310 -2.73 -30.73 2.47
N VAL A 311 -3.65 -29.84 2.83
CA VAL A 311 -4.84 -29.44 2.07
C VAL A 311 -4.50 -28.96 0.65
N VAL A 312 -3.29 -28.46 0.44
CA VAL A 312 -2.76 -28.00 -0.84
C VAL A 312 -2.14 -29.16 -1.63
N GLY A 313 -1.38 -30.02 -0.96
CA GLY A 313 -0.72 -31.17 -1.58
C GLY A 313 -1.70 -32.16 -2.20
N ILE A 314 -2.88 -32.37 -1.58
CA ILE A 314 -3.95 -33.18 -2.17
C ILE A 314 -4.42 -32.60 -3.51
N GLU A 315 -4.64 -31.28 -3.60
CA GLU A 315 -5.06 -30.64 -4.85
C GLU A 315 -3.96 -30.68 -5.90
N PHE A 316 -2.70 -30.47 -5.50
CA PHE A 316 -1.55 -30.60 -6.39
C PHE A 316 -1.41 -32.02 -6.96
N CYS A 317 -1.64 -33.06 -6.14
CA CYS A 317 -1.66 -34.43 -6.61
C CYS A 317 -2.73 -34.65 -7.69
N LYS A 318 -3.90 -34.02 -7.60
CA LYS A 318 -4.93 -34.15 -8.65
C LYS A 318 -4.43 -33.61 -9.99
N LEU A 319 -3.70 -32.49 -9.98
CA LEU A 319 -3.10 -31.90 -11.18
C LEU A 319 -2.01 -32.79 -11.78
N VAL A 320 -1.07 -33.26 -10.95
CA VAL A 320 0.04 -34.13 -11.40
C VAL A 320 -0.47 -35.45 -11.97
N LEU A 321 -1.53 -36.00 -11.38
CA LEU A 321 -2.19 -37.23 -11.85
C LEU A 321 -3.11 -36.99 -13.07
N GLY A 322 -3.21 -35.76 -13.58
CA GLY A 322 -4.02 -35.44 -14.76
C GLY A 322 -5.52 -35.62 -14.54
N LEU A 323 -5.98 -35.58 -13.29
CA LEU A 323 -7.37 -35.92 -12.93
C LEU A 323 -8.39 -34.88 -13.43
N GLN A 324 -7.94 -33.67 -13.78
CA GLN A 324 -8.77 -32.63 -14.40
C GLN A 324 -9.43 -33.11 -15.71
N SER A 325 -8.83 -34.09 -16.39
CA SER A 325 -9.38 -34.68 -17.63
C SER A 325 -10.63 -35.53 -17.41
N GLN A 326 -10.99 -35.85 -16.17
CA GLN A 326 -12.07 -36.78 -15.88
C GLN A 326 -13.48 -36.16 -15.87
N GLY A 327 -13.61 -34.86 -16.17
CA GLY A 327 -14.88 -34.12 -16.15
C GLY A 327 -15.12 -33.38 -14.85
N SER A 328 -15.73 -32.19 -14.93
CA SER A 328 -16.03 -31.32 -13.78
C SER A 328 -17.06 -31.93 -12.83
N ASP A 329 -17.91 -32.83 -13.31
CA ASP A 329 -18.94 -33.56 -12.55
C ASP A 329 -18.36 -34.46 -11.45
N LYS A 330 -17.09 -34.86 -11.60
CA LYS A 330 -16.38 -35.64 -10.58
C LYS A 330 -15.82 -34.79 -9.45
N PHE A 331 -15.66 -33.49 -9.71
CA PHE A 331 -15.18 -32.52 -8.73
C PHE A 331 -16.36 -31.88 -8.02
N LEU A 332 -16.18 -31.61 -6.73
CA LEU A 332 -17.22 -31.10 -5.88
C LEU A 332 -16.63 -30.04 -4.96
N ASN A 333 -17.13 -28.83 -5.07
CA ASN A 333 -16.94 -27.78 -4.09
C ASN A 333 -17.85 -28.03 -2.88
N SER A 334 -17.51 -27.49 -1.72
CA SER A 334 -18.35 -27.64 -0.52
C SER A 334 -18.26 -26.41 0.36
N ASN A 335 -19.43 -25.94 0.80
CA ASN A 335 -19.53 -24.94 1.85
C ASN A 335 -20.00 -25.62 3.14
N ILE A 336 -19.31 -25.34 4.24
CA ILE A 336 -19.52 -26.04 5.51
C ILE A 336 -19.67 -25.00 6.61
N ASN A 337 -20.84 -25.00 7.26
CA ASN A 337 -21.06 -24.26 8.50
C ASN A 337 -21.46 -25.23 9.61
N LEU A 338 -20.50 -25.63 10.44
CA LEU A 338 -20.73 -26.58 11.53
C LEU A 338 -21.70 -26.06 12.60
N ALA A 339 -21.80 -24.73 12.78
CA ALA A 339 -22.68 -24.13 13.78
C ALA A 339 -24.17 -24.28 13.43
N ALA A 340 -24.50 -24.34 12.13
CA ALA A 340 -25.86 -24.54 11.65
C ALA A 340 -26.24 -26.02 11.48
N GLY A 341 -25.35 -26.94 11.87
CA GLY A 341 -25.56 -28.38 11.77
C GLY A 341 -25.47 -28.93 10.33
N SER A 342 -25.83 -30.20 10.17
CA SER A 342 -25.71 -30.94 8.90
C SER A 342 -26.57 -30.41 7.75
N GLY A 343 -27.58 -29.58 8.05
CA GLY A 343 -28.46 -28.98 7.05
C GLY A 343 -27.79 -27.88 6.20
N ASN A 344 -26.69 -27.30 6.67
CA ASN A 344 -25.90 -26.27 5.96
C ASN A 344 -24.60 -26.82 5.37
N PHE A 345 -24.58 -28.12 5.06
CA PHE A 345 -23.55 -28.71 4.24
C PHE A 345 -24.02 -28.69 2.78
N THR A 346 -23.50 -27.77 1.98
CA THR A 346 -23.82 -27.72 0.55
C THR A 346 -22.65 -28.24 -0.26
N THR A 347 -22.97 -28.98 -1.31
CA THR A 347 -22.00 -29.50 -2.26
C THR A 347 -22.50 -29.17 -3.65
N PHE A 348 -21.62 -28.66 -4.50
CA PHE A 348 -21.95 -28.21 -5.85
C PHE A 348 -20.78 -28.50 -6.78
N ALA A 349 -21.08 -28.65 -8.07
CA ALA A 349 -20.04 -28.78 -9.09
C ALA A 349 -19.27 -27.46 -9.21
N PRO A 350 -17.96 -27.49 -9.48
CA PRO A 350 -17.23 -26.27 -9.82
C PRO A 350 -17.79 -25.65 -11.09
N ASP A 351 -17.79 -24.33 -11.14
CA ASP A 351 -18.20 -23.60 -12.34
C ASP A 351 -17.24 -23.90 -13.50
N PRO A 352 -17.76 -23.98 -14.74
CA PRO A 352 -16.90 -24.09 -15.91
C PRO A 352 -16.01 -22.85 -16.02
N PRO A 353 -14.83 -22.97 -16.66
CA PRO A 353 -13.96 -21.82 -16.84
C PRO A 353 -14.67 -20.74 -17.67
N VAL A 354 -14.48 -19.49 -17.27
CA VAL A 354 -15.10 -18.34 -17.95
C VAL A 354 -14.46 -18.19 -19.33
N ALA A 355 -15.30 -18.16 -20.36
CA ALA A 355 -14.88 -17.90 -21.73
C ALA A 355 -14.72 -16.39 -21.95
N ILE A 356 -13.50 -15.97 -22.27
CA ILE A 356 -13.12 -14.61 -22.67
C ILE A 356 -13.20 -14.56 -24.19
N LYS A 357 -13.99 -13.63 -24.73
CA LYS A 357 -14.09 -13.44 -26.18
C LYS A 357 -12.81 -12.82 -26.71
N THR A 358 -12.32 -13.34 -27.82
CA THR A 358 -11.10 -12.83 -28.45
C THR A 358 -11.34 -11.58 -29.29
N GLY A 359 -12.52 -11.47 -29.93
CA GLY A 359 -12.77 -10.48 -30.98
C GLY A 359 -12.23 -10.89 -32.36
N LEU A 360 -11.58 -12.06 -32.46
CA LEU A 360 -11.00 -12.52 -33.73
C LEU A 360 -12.06 -13.13 -34.66
N ASP A 361 -11.94 -12.81 -35.95
CA ASP A 361 -12.71 -13.43 -37.02
C ASP A 361 -12.25 -14.88 -37.30
N SER A 362 -13.15 -15.70 -37.85
CA SER A 362 -12.84 -17.07 -38.31
C SER A 362 -11.68 -17.05 -39.31
N PRO A 363 -10.68 -17.95 -39.20
CA PRO A 363 -10.70 -19.27 -38.55
C PRO A 363 -10.16 -19.31 -37.10
N HIS A 364 -9.89 -18.16 -36.47
CA HIS A 364 -9.36 -18.13 -35.11
C HIS A 364 -10.42 -18.48 -34.05
N PRO A 365 -10.00 -18.96 -32.85
CA PRO A 365 -10.93 -19.20 -31.76
C PRO A 365 -11.67 -17.92 -31.39
N THR A 366 -12.99 -17.98 -31.31
CA THR A 366 -13.85 -16.83 -30.92
C THR A 366 -13.78 -16.53 -29.43
N SER A 367 -13.28 -17.48 -28.63
CA SER A 367 -13.06 -17.32 -27.20
C SER A 367 -11.99 -18.28 -26.69
N PHE A 368 -11.46 -17.96 -25.52
CA PHE A 368 -10.50 -18.78 -24.78
C PHE A 368 -10.82 -18.70 -23.28
N SER A 369 -10.22 -19.57 -22.49
CA SER A 369 -10.38 -19.63 -21.05
C SER A 369 -9.11 -19.23 -20.31
N SER A 370 -9.18 -19.05 -18.98
CA SER A 370 -8.00 -18.79 -18.15
C SER A 370 -6.92 -19.89 -18.19
N TRP A 371 -7.23 -21.06 -18.77
CA TRP A 371 -6.28 -22.17 -18.93
C TRP A 371 -5.57 -22.15 -20.29
N ASP A 372 -6.12 -21.42 -21.25
CA ASP A 372 -5.58 -21.35 -22.60
C ASP A 372 -4.42 -20.37 -22.65
N LYS A 373 -3.41 -20.73 -23.43
CA LYS A 373 -2.20 -19.94 -23.63
C LYS A 373 -1.63 -20.24 -25.01
N ILE A 374 -0.96 -19.25 -25.58
CA ILE A 374 -0.22 -19.40 -26.82
C ILE A 374 1.19 -19.87 -26.45
N GLU A 375 1.56 -21.11 -26.80
CA GLU A 375 2.91 -21.62 -26.54
C GLU A 375 3.82 -21.38 -27.74
N LEU A 376 4.86 -20.55 -27.55
CA LEU A 376 5.91 -20.29 -28.53
C LEU A 376 7.22 -20.85 -27.98
N SER A 377 7.88 -21.75 -28.73
CA SER A 377 9.14 -22.37 -28.31
C SER A 377 10.22 -22.18 -29.37
N CYS A 378 11.25 -21.41 -29.02
CA CYS A 378 12.34 -21.04 -29.90
C CYS A 378 13.62 -21.80 -29.52
N LYS A 379 13.66 -23.12 -29.78
CA LYS A 379 14.74 -24.03 -29.29
C LYS A 379 16.10 -23.88 -29.97
N SER A 380 16.19 -23.22 -31.13
CA SER A 380 17.43 -23.14 -31.92
C SER A 380 17.97 -21.72 -32.08
N LYS A 381 17.09 -20.72 -32.16
CA LYS A 381 17.44 -19.31 -32.25
C LYS A 381 16.27 -18.51 -31.71
N GLU A 382 16.55 -17.63 -30.76
CA GLU A 382 15.55 -16.74 -30.18
C GLU A 382 15.07 -15.72 -31.22
N LEU A 383 13.76 -15.44 -31.23
CA LEU A 383 13.20 -14.39 -32.08
C LEU A 383 13.63 -13.03 -31.55
N SER A 384 13.85 -12.08 -32.46
CA SER A 384 13.88 -10.67 -32.06
C SER A 384 12.47 -10.19 -31.70
N VAL A 385 12.37 -9.09 -30.96
CA VAL A 385 11.07 -8.49 -30.63
C VAL A 385 10.28 -8.15 -31.91
N ASP A 386 10.94 -7.62 -32.95
CA ASP A 386 10.29 -7.36 -34.25
C ASP A 386 9.79 -8.64 -34.93
N GLN A 387 10.55 -9.73 -34.86
CA GLN A 387 10.11 -11.02 -35.41
C GLN A 387 8.92 -11.59 -34.65
N LEU A 388 8.87 -11.40 -33.33
CA LEU A 388 7.72 -11.79 -32.50
C LEU A 388 6.47 -10.97 -32.89
N VAL A 389 6.60 -9.65 -33.06
CA VAL A 389 5.51 -8.78 -33.52
C VAL A 389 5.00 -9.26 -34.89
N GLN A 390 5.89 -9.39 -35.88
CA GLN A 390 5.50 -9.87 -37.22
C GLN A 390 4.85 -11.25 -37.19
N TYR A 391 5.30 -12.14 -36.30
CA TYR A 391 4.72 -13.46 -36.13
C TYR A 391 3.27 -13.36 -35.62
N LEU A 392 3.01 -12.53 -34.61
CA LEU A 392 1.66 -12.34 -34.06
C LEU A 392 0.73 -11.68 -35.08
N GLU A 393 1.19 -10.63 -35.75
CA GLU A 393 0.41 -9.93 -36.78
C GLU A 393 0.01 -10.88 -37.93
N ARG A 394 0.95 -11.68 -38.43
CA ARG A 394 0.67 -12.65 -39.51
C ARG A 394 -0.17 -13.83 -39.06
N SER A 395 0.01 -14.29 -37.83
CA SER A 395 -0.66 -15.50 -37.34
C SER A 395 -2.11 -15.24 -36.95
N PHE A 396 -2.41 -14.05 -36.43
CA PHE A 396 -3.76 -13.71 -35.94
C PHE A 396 -4.46 -12.64 -36.79
N GLY A 397 -3.79 -12.04 -37.77
CA GLY A 397 -4.36 -10.98 -38.61
C GLY A 397 -4.64 -9.69 -37.84
N VAL A 398 -3.82 -9.38 -36.84
CA VAL A 398 -3.96 -8.22 -35.94
C VAL A 398 -2.82 -7.23 -36.14
N SER A 399 -3.02 -6.00 -35.68
CA SER A 399 -1.98 -4.99 -35.49
C SER A 399 -1.58 -4.99 -34.02
N VAL A 400 -0.29 -5.22 -33.71
CA VAL A 400 0.18 -5.27 -32.31
C VAL A 400 0.49 -3.86 -31.83
N ASP A 401 -0.14 -3.45 -30.73
CA ASP A 401 0.08 -2.15 -30.09
C ASP A 401 1.15 -2.25 -29.02
N ARG A 402 1.09 -3.28 -28.17
CA ARG A 402 2.00 -3.43 -27.04
C ARG A 402 2.28 -4.89 -26.74
N ILE A 403 3.51 -5.19 -26.32
CA ILE A 403 3.87 -6.47 -25.72
C ILE A 403 4.51 -6.21 -24.36
N PHE A 404 3.99 -6.86 -23.32
CA PHE A 404 4.35 -6.59 -21.93
C PHE A 404 4.31 -7.88 -21.08
N LEU A 405 4.75 -7.80 -19.82
CA LEU A 405 4.63 -8.88 -18.85
C LEU A 405 3.16 -9.11 -18.50
N HIS A 406 2.66 -10.32 -18.72
CA HIS A 406 1.26 -10.62 -18.43
C HIS A 406 0.93 -10.42 -16.94
N GLY A 407 -0.12 -9.63 -16.66
CA GLY A 407 -0.57 -9.31 -15.31
C GLY A 407 0.17 -8.14 -14.65
N ASP A 408 1.13 -7.51 -15.33
CA ASP A 408 1.71 -6.26 -14.88
C ASP A 408 0.70 -5.11 -15.05
N GLN A 409 0.63 -4.23 -14.05
CA GLN A 409 -0.22 -3.03 -14.07
C GLN A 409 0.57 -1.77 -14.43
N ASP A 410 1.91 -1.85 -14.46
CA ASP A 410 2.77 -0.75 -14.88
C ASP A 410 2.68 -0.54 -16.40
N ASP A 411 2.93 0.69 -16.87
CA ASP A 411 2.98 1.01 -18.31
C ASP A 411 4.27 0.54 -19.01
N LYS A 412 4.94 -0.49 -18.46
CA LYS A 412 6.19 -1.06 -18.99
C LYS A 412 5.91 -2.05 -20.12
N ALA A 413 6.65 -1.95 -21.22
CA ALA A 413 6.50 -2.82 -22.36
C ALA A 413 7.85 -3.16 -23.02
N ILE A 414 7.98 -4.39 -23.52
CA ILE A 414 9.11 -4.76 -24.38
C ILE A 414 8.94 -4.24 -25.81
N TYR A 415 7.69 -3.98 -26.23
CA TYR A 415 7.34 -3.36 -27.49
C TYR A 415 6.16 -2.41 -27.31
N ASN A 416 6.20 -1.26 -27.98
CA ASN A 416 5.10 -0.30 -28.09
C ASN A 416 5.08 0.27 -29.52
N ALA A 417 3.90 0.24 -30.17
CA ALA A 417 3.71 0.75 -31.53
C ALA A 417 3.96 2.26 -31.63
N VAL A 418 3.69 3.02 -30.56
CA VAL A 418 4.00 4.46 -30.49
C VAL A 418 5.52 4.67 -30.59
N ASP A 419 6.31 3.83 -29.91
CA ASP A 419 7.78 3.90 -30.00
C ASP A 419 8.29 3.51 -31.39
N ARG A 420 7.61 2.57 -32.06
CA ARG A 420 7.91 2.23 -33.45
C ARG A 420 7.68 3.41 -34.40
N GLN A 421 6.60 4.18 -34.22
CA GLN A 421 6.36 5.40 -35.00
C GLN A 421 7.44 6.46 -34.79
N LYS A 422 8.04 6.55 -33.59
CA LYS A 422 9.14 7.49 -33.32
C LYS A 422 10.34 7.26 -34.24
N LEU A 423 10.56 6.03 -34.72
CA LEU A 423 11.66 5.73 -35.64
C LEU A 423 11.56 6.50 -36.96
N GLU A 424 10.34 6.82 -37.40
CA GLU A 424 10.08 7.54 -38.66
C GLU A 424 10.23 9.07 -38.50
N TRP A 425 10.27 9.59 -37.27
CA TRP A 425 10.35 11.03 -37.02
C TRP A 425 11.71 11.61 -37.39
N SER A 426 11.77 12.69 -38.16
CA SER A 426 13.04 13.34 -38.52
C SER A 426 13.10 14.80 -38.08
N ILE A 427 14.32 15.27 -37.84
CA ILE A 427 14.66 16.66 -37.59
C ILE A 427 15.81 17.01 -38.53
N ASP A 428 15.46 17.68 -39.64
CA ASP A 428 16.36 17.96 -40.73
C ASP A 428 16.62 19.47 -40.85
N PHE A 429 17.89 19.84 -40.95
CA PHE A 429 18.31 21.22 -41.16
C PHE A 429 18.52 21.44 -42.66
N SER A 430 17.83 22.41 -43.26
CA SER A 430 18.05 22.82 -44.65
C SER A 430 19.32 23.67 -44.78
N GLU A 431 19.86 23.77 -46.00
CA GLU A 431 21.04 24.59 -46.31
C GLU A 431 20.81 26.10 -46.00
N ASP A 432 19.55 26.56 -46.07
CA ASP A 432 19.13 27.92 -45.68
C ASP A 432 18.98 28.11 -44.14
N GLY A 433 19.21 27.05 -43.38
CA GLY A 433 19.10 26.98 -41.93
C GLY A 433 17.66 27.06 -41.41
N LYS A 434 16.67 26.64 -42.21
CA LYS A 434 15.32 26.30 -41.76
C LYS A 434 15.32 24.85 -41.25
N VAL A 435 14.45 24.52 -40.30
CA VAL A 435 14.35 23.16 -39.76
C VAL A 435 13.02 22.55 -40.18
N ALA A 436 13.08 21.38 -40.81
CA ALA A 436 11.91 20.53 -41.04
C ALA A 436 11.83 19.52 -39.89
N VAL A 437 10.67 19.42 -39.25
CA VAL A 437 10.43 18.54 -38.11
C VAL A 437 9.11 17.81 -38.36
N SER A 438 9.11 16.48 -38.18
CA SER A 438 7.88 15.68 -38.26
C SER A 438 6.87 16.09 -37.17
N ASP A 439 5.57 16.09 -37.51
CA ASP A 439 4.54 16.60 -36.60
C ASP A 439 4.50 15.89 -35.23
N GLY A 440 4.81 14.58 -35.19
CA GLY A 440 4.85 13.79 -33.95
C GLY A 440 5.89 14.27 -32.92
N VAL A 441 6.98 14.91 -33.37
CA VAL A 441 8.01 15.46 -32.47
C VAL A 441 7.45 16.61 -31.63
N PHE A 442 6.50 17.39 -32.16
CA PHE A 442 5.88 18.50 -31.43
C PHE A 442 4.92 18.04 -30.33
N THR A 443 4.41 16.81 -30.41
CA THR A 443 3.55 16.25 -29.36
C THR A 443 4.36 15.91 -28.12
N LEU A 444 5.56 15.32 -28.31
CA LEU A 444 6.42 14.91 -27.20
C LEU A 444 7.31 16.06 -26.67
N TRP A 445 7.70 16.99 -27.55
CA TRP A 445 8.44 18.20 -27.17
C TRP A 445 7.75 19.48 -27.68
N PRO A 446 6.62 19.90 -27.07
CA PRO A 446 5.89 21.11 -27.47
C PRO A 446 6.75 22.38 -27.51
N GLN A 447 7.74 22.46 -26.62
CA GLN A 447 8.71 23.56 -26.51
C GLN A 447 9.53 23.81 -27.79
N VAL A 448 9.68 22.79 -28.65
CA VAL A 448 10.45 22.89 -29.90
C VAL A 448 9.69 23.68 -30.98
N ARG A 449 8.36 23.76 -30.87
CA ARG A 449 7.51 24.44 -31.87
C ARG A 449 7.88 25.91 -32.02
N MET A 450 8.13 26.60 -30.90
CA MET A 450 8.56 28.00 -30.91
C MET A 450 9.98 28.17 -31.47
N ALA A 451 10.90 27.26 -31.12
CA ALA A 451 12.28 27.29 -31.60
C ALA A 451 12.35 27.14 -33.13
N VAL A 452 11.61 26.19 -33.71
CA VAL A 452 11.54 25.97 -35.17
C VAL A 452 10.96 27.18 -35.90
N GLN A 453 9.90 27.80 -35.36
CA GLN A 453 9.31 29.02 -35.94
C GLN A 453 10.27 30.21 -35.91
N MET A 454 11.01 30.40 -34.82
CA MET A 454 11.96 31.50 -34.68
C MET A 454 13.20 31.31 -35.55
N LEU A 455 13.67 30.08 -35.74
CA LEU A 455 14.76 29.77 -36.68
C LEU A 455 14.43 30.14 -38.13
N GLY A 456 13.15 30.08 -38.53
CA GLY A 456 12.69 30.51 -39.85
C GLY A 456 12.58 32.03 -40.04
N ARG A 457 12.55 32.81 -38.96
CA ARG A 457 12.35 34.28 -38.97
C ARG A 457 13.61 35.10 -38.62
N LEU A 458 14.62 34.48 -38.01
CA LEU A 458 15.81 35.16 -37.51
C LEU A 458 16.98 35.15 -38.52
N PRO A 459 17.72 36.28 -38.68
CA PRO A 459 18.90 36.34 -39.55
C PRO A 459 20.00 35.37 -39.10
N PRO A 460 20.80 34.82 -40.04
CA PRO A 460 21.85 33.82 -39.74
C PRO A 460 22.96 34.32 -38.81
N THR A 461 23.09 35.64 -38.62
CA THR A 461 24.11 36.29 -37.78
C THR A 461 23.66 36.61 -36.34
N SER A 462 22.43 36.28 -35.95
CA SER A 462 21.91 36.63 -34.62
C SER A 462 22.30 35.61 -33.54
N GLY A 463 22.84 36.08 -32.41
CA GLY A 463 23.18 35.21 -31.26
C GLY A 463 21.98 34.47 -30.68
N GLN A 464 20.76 35.02 -30.82
CA GLN A 464 19.51 34.35 -30.46
C GLN A 464 19.20 33.13 -31.33
N ARG A 465 19.59 33.14 -32.62
CA ARG A 465 19.44 31.98 -33.51
C ARG A 465 20.28 30.80 -33.06
N ALA A 466 21.46 31.04 -32.49
CA ALA A 466 22.32 30.00 -31.93
C ALA A 466 21.68 29.30 -30.72
N ILE A 467 20.96 30.03 -29.87
CA ILE A 467 20.24 29.49 -28.71
C ILE A 467 19.10 28.57 -29.15
N PHE A 468 18.26 29.03 -30.09
CA PHE A 468 17.16 28.20 -30.62
C PHE A 468 17.66 26.99 -31.41
N LYS A 469 18.78 27.14 -32.15
CA LYS A 469 19.42 26.02 -32.84
C LYS A 469 19.91 24.96 -31.84
N SER A 470 20.56 25.39 -30.76
CA SER A 470 21.02 24.49 -29.70
C SER A 470 19.86 23.75 -29.01
N GLN A 471 18.70 24.41 -28.81
CA GLN A 471 17.51 23.75 -28.27
C GLN A 471 16.99 22.64 -29.20
N VAL A 472 16.92 22.90 -30.51
CA VAL A 472 16.50 21.89 -31.50
C VAL A 472 17.52 20.75 -31.59
N GLU A 473 18.82 21.06 -31.55
CA GLU A 473 19.89 20.05 -31.56
C GLU A 473 19.86 19.14 -30.32
N LYS A 474 19.54 19.68 -29.14
CA LYS A 474 19.35 18.87 -27.92
C LYS A 474 18.20 17.88 -28.07
N VAL A 475 17.07 18.32 -28.64
CA VAL A 475 15.92 17.44 -28.87
C VAL A 475 16.23 16.41 -29.96
N LYS A 476 16.94 16.79 -31.03
CA LYS A 476 17.44 15.84 -32.03
C LYS A 476 18.31 14.76 -31.39
N LYS A 477 19.27 15.13 -30.55
CA LYS A 477 20.13 14.17 -29.84
C LYS A 477 19.32 13.24 -28.92
N ALA A 478 18.35 13.77 -28.18
CA ALA A 478 17.47 12.96 -27.32
C ALA A 478 16.59 11.99 -28.14
N LEU A 479 16.06 12.44 -29.29
CA LEU A 479 15.31 11.59 -30.21
C LEU A 479 16.19 10.49 -30.79
N ASP A 480 17.39 10.83 -31.28
CA ASP A 480 18.35 9.85 -31.84
C ASP A 480 18.76 8.80 -30.79
N GLN A 481 19.01 9.21 -29.55
CA GLN A 481 19.27 8.29 -28.43
C GLN A 481 18.08 7.37 -28.13
N THR A 482 16.86 7.91 -28.16
CA THR A 482 15.64 7.12 -27.95
C THR A 482 15.46 6.10 -29.07
N LYS A 483 15.71 6.50 -30.33
CA LYS A 483 15.67 5.60 -31.49
C LYS A 483 16.70 4.50 -31.41
N GLU A 484 17.94 4.82 -31.05
CA GLU A 484 19.02 3.83 -30.94
C GLU A 484 18.72 2.80 -29.84
N SER A 485 18.30 3.26 -28.65
CA SER A 485 17.89 2.40 -27.55
C SER A 485 16.72 1.48 -27.93
N PHE A 486 15.68 2.04 -28.56
CA PHE A 486 14.54 1.26 -29.02
C PHE A 486 14.91 0.28 -30.15
N MET A 487 15.74 0.67 -31.12
CA MET A 487 16.20 -0.22 -32.19
C MET A 487 17.02 -1.39 -31.67
N ASN A 488 17.88 -1.15 -30.68
CA ASN A 488 18.65 -2.21 -30.02
C ASN A 488 17.71 -3.21 -29.34
N ARG A 489 16.67 -2.73 -28.64
CA ARG A 489 15.64 -3.59 -28.04
C ARG A 489 14.81 -4.34 -29.08
N LEU A 490 14.39 -3.65 -30.15
CA LEU A 490 13.53 -4.18 -31.19
C LEU A 490 14.22 -5.29 -32.02
N SER A 491 15.50 -5.09 -32.31
CA SER A 491 16.34 -6.05 -33.05
C SER A 491 16.97 -7.13 -32.16
N GLY A 492 17.03 -6.88 -30.85
CA GLY A 492 17.51 -7.81 -29.84
C GLY A 492 16.54 -8.96 -29.55
N PRO A 493 17.03 -10.04 -28.91
CA PRO A 493 16.21 -11.17 -28.51
C PRO A 493 15.20 -10.78 -27.40
N VAL A 494 14.05 -11.46 -27.41
CA VAL A 494 12.93 -11.19 -26.47
C VAL A 494 13.35 -11.29 -25.01
N SER A 495 14.19 -12.26 -24.64
CA SER A 495 14.70 -12.48 -23.28
C SER A 495 15.53 -11.30 -22.76
N LEU A 496 16.40 -10.73 -23.61
CA LEU A 496 17.19 -9.54 -23.25
C LEU A 496 16.31 -8.31 -23.13
N ALA A 497 15.39 -8.10 -24.09
CA ALA A 497 14.44 -6.99 -24.01
C ALA A 497 13.57 -7.06 -22.74
N PHE A 498 13.14 -8.27 -22.36
CA PHE A 498 12.41 -8.50 -21.12
C PHE A 498 13.23 -8.15 -19.89
N ARG A 499 14.49 -8.61 -19.85
CA ARG A 499 15.41 -8.32 -18.74
C ARG A 499 15.68 -6.82 -18.59
N GLU A 500 15.89 -6.10 -19.69
CA GLU A 500 16.15 -4.66 -19.65
C GLU A 500 14.95 -3.85 -19.10
N VAL A 501 13.73 -4.28 -19.39
CA VAL A 501 12.51 -3.55 -18.99
C VAL A 501 12.07 -3.88 -17.56
N TYR A 502 12.18 -5.15 -17.16
CA TYR A 502 11.59 -5.64 -15.92
C TYR A 502 12.59 -5.90 -14.79
N ARG A 503 13.90 -5.88 -15.05
CA ARG A 503 14.90 -6.01 -13.99
C ARG A 503 14.90 -4.74 -13.13
N PRO A 504 14.74 -4.84 -11.80
CA PRO A 504 14.77 -3.69 -10.90
C PRO A 504 16.09 -2.89 -11.01
N ALA A 505 15.99 -1.57 -11.01
CA ALA A 505 17.14 -0.66 -11.13
C ALA A 505 17.99 -0.58 -9.84
N GLU A 506 17.35 -0.72 -8.68
CA GLU A 506 18.01 -0.68 -7.37
C GLU A 506 18.73 -2.00 -7.07
N GLU A 507 19.99 -1.91 -6.65
CA GLU A 507 20.76 -3.06 -6.16
C GLU A 507 20.18 -3.50 -4.80
N GLY A 508 19.81 -4.77 -4.68
CA GLY A 508 19.24 -5.31 -3.44
C GLY A 508 18.53 -6.66 -3.62
N ASP A 509 17.73 -7.03 -2.62
CA ASP A 509 17.04 -8.33 -2.55
C ASP A 509 16.07 -8.55 -3.73
N LYS A 510 15.39 -7.49 -4.18
CA LYS A 510 14.46 -7.55 -5.32
C LYS A 510 15.17 -7.90 -6.63
N GLN A 511 16.36 -7.34 -6.86
CA GLN A 511 17.15 -7.61 -8.06
C GLN A 511 17.73 -9.02 -8.02
N THR A 512 18.24 -9.44 -6.87
CA THR A 512 18.76 -10.81 -6.65
C THR A 512 17.66 -11.86 -6.85
N TYR A 513 16.46 -11.59 -6.34
CA TYR A 513 15.29 -12.44 -6.55
C TYR A 513 14.92 -12.52 -8.03
N PHE A 514 14.85 -11.38 -8.73
CA PHE A 514 14.56 -11.35 -10.16
C PHE A 514 15.57 -12.18 -10.96
N ASP A 515 16.88 -11.95 -10.78
CA ASP A 515 17.92 -12.67 -11.51
C ASP A 515 17.86 -14.18 -11.20
N THR A 516 17.58 -14.58 -9.95
CA THR A 516 17.42 -15.99 -9.56
C THR A 516 16.23 -16.64 -10.27
N VAL A 517 15.07 -15.97 -10.28
CA VAL A 517 13.84 -16.47 -10.91
C VAL A 517 13.98 -16.53 -12.43
N PHE A 518 14.56 -15.50 -13.03
CA PHE A 518 14.76 -15.40 -14.47
C PHE A 518 15.74 -16.46 -14.98
N ASN A 519 16.88 -16.66 -14.30
CA ASN A 519 17.84 -17.70 -14.66
C ASN A 519 17.34 -19.12 -14.37
N GLY A 520 16.41 -19.27 -13.42
CA GLY A 520 15.79 -20.54 -13.07
C GLY A 520 14.66 -20.98 -14.01
N LYS A 521 14.23 -20.13 -14.95
CA LYS A 521 13.13 -20.41 -15.89
C LYS A 521 13.61 -20.29 -17.33
N ASP A 522 13.12 -21.17 -18.19
CA ASP A 522 13.36 -21.17 -19.64
C ASP A 522 12.22 -20.50 -20.42
N TYR A 523 11.38 -19.71 -19.74
CA TYR A 523 10.24 -19.04 -20.37
C TYR A 523 9.85 -17.74 -19.67
N VAL A 524 9.24 -16.84 -20.44
CA VAL A 524 8.53 -15.64 -19.96
C VAL A 524 7.06 -15.72 -20.36
N THR A 525 6.20 -15.02 -19.61
CA THR A 525 4.75 -14.95 -19.91
C THR A 525 4.42 -13.53 -20.35
N LEU A 526 3.94 -13.38 -21.58
CA LEU A 526 3.70 -12.09 -22.20
C LEU A 526 2.20 -11.84 -22.41
N GLY A 527 1.78 -10.60 -22.17
CA GLY A 527 0.50 -10.03 -22.60
C GLY A 527 0.70 -9.24 -23.89
N VAL A 528 -0.36 -9.13 -24.68
CA VAL A 528 -0.37 -8.41 -25.96
C VAL A 528 -1.63 -7.59 -26.06
N ASP A 529 -1.47 -6.30 -26.28
CA ASP A 529 -2.55 -5.42 -26.71
C ASP A 529 -2.49 -5.33 -28.23
N CYS A 530 -3.61 -5.58 -28.89
CA CYS A 530 -3.71 -5.53 -30.34
C CYS A 530 -5.12 -5.16 -30.79
N HIS A 531 -5.21 -4.70 -32.03
CA HIS A 531 -6.48 -4.32 -32.67
C HIS A 531 -6.55 -4.85 -34.10
N THR A 532 -7.72 -4.72 -34.73
CA THR A 532 -7.92 -4.92 -36.17
C THR A 532 -8.57 -3.68 -36.79
N ASP A 533 -8.69 -3.63 -38.12
CA ASP A 533 -9.43 -2.56 -38.80
C ASP A 533 -10.93 -2.48 -38.42
N ARG A 534 -11.46 -3.50 -37.73
CA ARG A 534 -12.89 -3.63 -37.37
C ARG A 534 -13.16 -3.50 -35.88
N GLU A 535 -12.26 -4.00 -35.05
CA GLU A 535 -12.39 -3.99 -33.59
C GLU A 535 -11.16 -3.33 -32.97
N ASP A 536 -11.42 -2.33 -32.13
CA ASP A 536 -10.39 -1.51 -31.47
C ASP A 536 -9.65 -2.27 -30.36
N GLU A 537 -10.18 -3.41 -29.89
CA GLU A 537 -9.58 -4.19 -28.81
C GLU A 537 -9.77 -5.70 -29.07
N ILE A 538 -8.65 -6.38 -29.34
CA ILE A 538 -8.58 -7.84 -29.47
C ILE A 538 -7.91 -8.40 -28.23
N ILE A 539 -8.53 -9.42 -27.64
CA ILE A 539 -8.01 -10.06 -26.43
C ILE A 539 -7.41 -11.41 -26.81
N LEU A 540 -6.10 -11.54 -26.66
CA LEU A 540 -5.38 -12.81 -26.86
C LEU A 540 -5.12 -13.53 -25.54
N PRO A 541 -5.06 -14.88 -25.53
CA PRO A 541 -4.52 -15.63 -24.41
C PRO A 541 -3.07 -15.22 -24.11
N CYS A 542 -2.63 -15.38 -22.86
CA CYS A 542 -1.25 -15.11 -22.51
C CYS A 542 -0.28 -15.96 -23.35
N ILE A 543 0.87 -15.38 -23.71
CA ILE A 543 1.88 -16.06 -24.50
C ILE A 543 2.93 -16.62 -23.56
N LYS A 544 3.06 -17.96 -23.52
CA LYS A 544 4.21 -18.62 -22.91
C LYS A 544 5.33 -18.68 -23.95
N TYR A 545 6.26 -17.74 -23.86
CA TYR A 545 7.43 -17.67 -24.74
C TYR A 545 8.62 -18.39 -24.10
N THR A 546 9.00 -19.54 -24.66
CA THR A 546 10.06 -20.42 -24.18
C THR A 546 11.35 -20.19 -24.99
N PHE A 547 12.44 -19.89 -24.29
CA PHE A 547 13.76 -19.60 -24.85
C PHE A 547 14.84 -20.43 -24.14
N THR A 548 16.02 -20.53 -24.74
CA THR A 548 17.17 -21.20 -24.13
C THR A 548 18.19 -20.15 -23.73
N HIS A 549 18.67 -20.22 -22.48
CA HIS A 549 19.77 -19.39 -21.96
C HIS A 549 21.08 -19.60 -22.72
#